data_AF-A0A8S2R5Q8-F1
#
_entry.id   AF-A0A8S2R5Q8-F1
#
_cell.length_a   1.000
_cell.length_b   1.000
_cell.length_c   1.000
_cell.angle_alpha   90.00
_cell.angle_beta   90.00
_cell.angle_gamma   90.00
#
_symmetry.space_group_name_H-M   'P 1'
#
loop_
_entity.id
_entity.type
_entity.pdbx_description
1 polymer ?
#
loop_
_entity_poly.entity_id
_entity_poly.type
_entity_poly.pdbx_seq_one_letter_code
_entity_poly.pdbx_strand_id
1 'polypeptide(L)'
;MLWEDCSTIILTYALCGFSNFGAMGIALAVMGVFAPTRKRALTKIAPRALIAGCMVSLMTASIAGLLYDPYHGTVQILNSNSTLL
;
A
#
# COMPACT_ATOMS: atom_id res chain seq x y z
N MET A 1 -6.65 21.77 -6.54
CA MET A 1 -7.55 20.74 -5.98
C MET A 1 -7.23 19.36 -6.55
N LEU A 2 -7.17 19.17 -7.88
CA LEU A 2 -6.87 17.87 -8.51
C LEU A 2 -5.58 17.15 -8.06
N TRP A 3 -4.55 17.89 -7.64
CA TRP A 3 -3.28 17.29 -7.18
C TRP A 3 -3.36 16.69 -5.76
N GLU A 4 -4.29 17.14 -4.92
CA GLU A 4 -4.50 16.59 -3.56
C GLU A 4 -5.04 15.16 -3.62
N ASP A 5 -5.90 14.85 -4.60
CA ASP A 5 -6.51 13.53 -4.75
C ASP A 5 -5.46 12.47 -5.13
N CYS A 6 -4.55 12.78 -6.07
CA CYS A 6 -3.43 11.92 -6.43
C CYS A 6 -2.57 11.57 -5.21
N SER A 7 -2.20 12.61 -4.45
CA SER A 7 -1.31 12.46 -3.29
C SER A 7 -1.97 11.64 -2.19
N THR A 8 -3.26 11.87 -1.95
CA THR A 8 -4.06 11.12 -0.97
C THR A 8 -4.14 9.64 -1.32
N ILE A 9 -4.33 9.30 -2.59
CA ILE A 9 -4.41 7.90 -3.05
C ILE A 9 -3.06 7.21 -2.86
N ILE A 10 -1.97 7.83 -3.34
CA ILE A 10 -0.61 7.29 -3.18
C ILE A 10 -0.29 7.09 -1.70
N LEU A 11 -0.58 8.09 -0.86
CA LEU A 11 -0.34 8.02 0.57
C LEU A 11 -1.17 6.93 1.26
N THR A 12 -2.42 6.73 0.84
CA THR A 12 -3.29 5.67 1.39
C THR A 12 -2.72 4.28 1.11
N TYR A 13 -2.26 4.01 -0.11
CA TYR A 13 -1.60 2.74 -0.45
C TYR A 13 -0.26 2.58 0.26
N ALA A 14 0.51 3.66 0.45
CA ALA A 14 1.77 3.62 1.19
C ALA A 14 1.55 3.36 2.70
N LEU A 15 0.54 3.99 3.31
CA LEU A 15 0.21 3.86 4.74
C LEU A 15 -0.44 2.53 5.09
N CYS A 16 -1.28 1.99 4.21
CA CYS A 16 -1.90 0.68 4.41
C CYS A 16 -0.86 -0.45 4.54
N GLY A 17 0.36 -0.20 4.05
CA GLY A 17 1.42 -1.17 3.94
C GLY A 17 2.67 -0.92 4.78
N PHE A 18 2.65 0.03 5.72
CA PHE A 18 3.67 0.14 6.77
C PHE A 18 3.50 -1.05 7.71
N SER A 19 3.90 -2.24 7.23
CA SER A 19 3.76 -3.54 7.85
C SER A 19 3.87 -3.42 9.36
N ASN A 20 2.72 -3.41 10.03
CA ASN A 20 2.65 -3.08 11.44
C ASN A 20 3.49 -4.10 12.20
N PHE A 21 4.51 -3.66 12.94
CA PHE A 21 5.36 -4.55 13.75
C PHE A 21 4.51 -5.49 14.63
N GLY A 22 3.33 -5.04 15.06
CA GLY A 22 2.32 -5.85 15.74
C GLY A 22 1.75 -6.97 14.87
N ALA A 23 1.27 -6.67 13.65
CA ALA A 23 0.73 -7.68 12.73
C ALA A 23 1.79 -8.71 12.32
N MET A 24 3.02 -8.27 12.05
CA MET A 24 4.13 -9.17 11.75
C MET A 24 4.52 -10.00 12.97
N GLY A 25 4.50 -9.41 14.17
CA GLY A 25 4.71 -10.12 15.43
C GLY A 25 3.68 -11.21 15.67
N ILE A 26 2.40 -10.96 15.37
CA ILE A 26 1.32 -11.94 15.46
C ILE A 26 1.56 -13.07 14.44
N ALA A 27 1.89 -12.74 13.18
CA ALA A 27 2.21 -13.74 12.16
C ALA A 27 3.40 -14.63 12.56
N LEU A 28 4.46 -14.04 13.12
CA LEU A 28 5.61 -14.77 13.67
C LEU A 28 5.26 -15.62 14.88
N ALA A 29 4.37 -15.14 15.75
CA ALA A 29 3.90 -15.90 16.91
C ALA A 29 3.12 -17.14 16.46
N VAL A 30 2.19 -16.98 15.50
CA VAL A 30 1.44 -18.08 14.90
C VAL A 30 2.38 -19.08 14.23
N MET A 31 3.29 -18.61 13.37
CA MET A 31 4.30 -19.45 12.72
C MET A 31 5.22 -20.16 13.72
N GLY A 32 5.53 -19.50 14.84
CA GLY A 32 6.30 -20.08 15.93
C GLY A 32 5.60 -21.22 16.65
N VAL A 33 4.27 -21.21 16.75
CA VAL A 33 3.48 -22.33 17.29
C VAL A 33 3.51 -23.52 16.32
N PHE A 34 3.40 -23.27 15.01
CA PHE A 34 3.46 -24.33 13.99
C PHE A 34 4.87 -24.93 13.80
N ALA A 35 5.93 -24.15 14.00
CA ALA A 35 7.31 -24.59 13.81
C ALA A 35 8.21 -24.20 15.01
N PRO A 36 8.07 -24.87 16.16
CA PRO A 36 8.76 -24.49 17.40
C PRO A 36 10.28 -24.57 17.31
N THR A 37 10.82 -25.54 16.57
CA THR A 37 12.25 -25.72 16.31
C THR A 37 12.85 -24.60 15.44
N ARG A 38 12.03 -23.85 14.70
CA ARG A 38 12.48 -22.81 13.74
C ARG A 38 12.15 -21.38 14.17
N LYS A 39 11.63 -21.17 15.38
CA LYS A 39 11.36 -19.83 15.96
C LYS A 39 12.55 -18.87 15.83
N ARG A 40 13.76 -19.33 16.14
CA ARG A 40 14.99 -18.52 16.09
C ARG A 40 15.39 -18.10 14.67
N ALA A 41 15.05 -18.92 13.66
CA ALA A 41 15.27 -18.57 12.26
C ALA A 41 14.22 -17.55 11.79
N LEU A 42 12.95 -17.76 12.17
CA LEU A 42 11.82 -16.87 11.85
C LEU A 42 12.02 -15.46 12.41
N THR A 43 12.44 -15.32 13.67
CA THR A 43 12.72 -14.00 14.27
C THR A 43 13.93 -13.31 13.64
N LYS A 44 14.88 -14.07 13.08
CA LYS A 44 16.06 -13.52 12.40
C LYS A 44 15.72 -12.91 11.04
N ILE A 45 14.74 -13.46 10.32
CA ILE A 45 14.28 -12.96 9.03
C ILE A 45 13.17 -11.90 9.14
N ALA A 46 12.45 -11.87 10.27
CA ALA A 46 11.40 -10.92 10.57
C ALA A 46 11.68 -9.45 10.20
N PRO A 47 12.81 -8.83 10.61
CA PRO A 47 13.08 -7.43 10.28
C PRO A 47 13.32 -7.21 8.77
N ARG A 48 13.92 -8.19 8.09
CA ARG A 48 14.09 -8.14 6.63
C ARG A 48 12.76 -8.28 5.91
N ALA A 49 11.88 -9.15 6.39
CA ALA A 49 10.53 -9.31 5.86
C ALA A 49 9.67 -8.04 6.04
N LEU A 50 9.84 -7.34 7.17
CA LEU A 50 9.21 -6.03 7.42
C LEU A 50 9.63 -4.98 6.40
N ILE A 51 10.94 -4.84 6.16
CA ILE A 51 11.47 -3.88 5.17
C ILE A 51 10.99 -4.25 3.76
N ALA A 52 11.02 -5.54 3.41
CA ALA A 52 10.50 -6.01 2.12
C ALA A 52 9.00 -5.70 1.97
N GLY A 53 8.19 -5.88 3.02
CA GLY A 53 6.78 -5.50 3.04
C GLY A 53 6.57 -4.01 2.78
N CYS A 54 7.31 -3.14 3.47
CA CYS A 54 7.26 -1.70 3.23
C CYS A 54 7.63 -1.32 1.80
N MET A 55 8.66 -1.96 1.22
CA MET A 55 9.06 -1.70 -0.17
C MET A 55 7.99 -2.12 -1.17
N VAL A 56 7.34 -3.27 -0.97
CA VAL A 56 6.23 -3.73 -1.83
C VAL A 56 5.08 -2.73 -1.77
N SER A 57 4.73 -2.22 -0.60
CA SER A 57 3.63 -1.27 -0.44
C SER A 57 3.93 0.10 -1.07
N LEU A 58 5.16 0.59 -0.94
CA LEU A 58 5.60 1.79 -1.65
C LEU A 58 5.58 1.59 -3.17
N MET A 59 5.99 0.41 -3.65
CA MET A 59 5.97 0.07 -5.07
C MET A 59 4.54 0.00 -5.60
N THR A 60 3.62 -0.61 -4.87
CA THR A 60 2.18 -0.63 -5.19
C THR A 60 1.60 0.78 -5.20
N ALA A 61 1.96 1.63 -4.24
CA ALA A 61 1.54 3.02 -4.20
C ALA A 61 2.05 3.83 -5.40
N SER A 62 3.30 3.62 -5.83
CA SER A 62 3.85 4.23 -7.05
C SER A 62 3.11 3.77 -8.31
N ILE A 63 2.79 2.48 -8.41
CA ILE A 63 2.02 1.94 -9.54
C ILE A 63 0.60 2.50 -9.55
N ALA A 64 -0.07 2.56 -8.39
CA ALA A 64 -1.40 3.15 -8.26
C ALA A 64 -1.40 4.64 -8.64
N GLY A 65 -0.36 5.39 -8.26
CA GLY A 65 -0.18 6.79 -8.65
C GLY A 65 0.08 6.98 -10.15
N LEU A 66 0.81 6.06 -10.79
CA LEU A 66 1.04 6.08 -12.23
C LEU A 66 -0.23 5.72 -13.03
N LEU A 67 -1.04 4.81 -12.50
CA LEU A 67 -2.30 4.39 -13.13
C LEU A 67 -3.45 5.36 -12.85
N TYR A 68 -3.30 6.22 -11.84
CA TYR A 68 -4.27 7.25 -11.52
C TYR A 68 -4.22 8.36 -12.57
N ASP A 69 -5.18 8.34 -13.49
CA ASP A 69 -5.37 9.39 -14.48
C ASP A 69 -6.28 10.49 -13.89
N PRO A 70 -5.73 11.69 -13.57
CA PRO A 70 -6.54 12.79 -13.04
C PRO A 70 -7.53 13.35 -14.09
N TYR A 71 -7.40 13.00 -15.37
CA TYR A 71 -8.29 13.51 -16.42
C TYR A 71 -9.64 12.81 -16.49
N HIS A 72 -9.79 11.61 -15.90
CA HIS A 72 -11.06 10.87 -15.98
C HIS A 72 -12.24 11.62 -15.34
N GLY A 73 -12.00 12.36 -14.25
CA GLY A 73 -13.02 13.20 -13.62
C GLY A 73 -13.28 14.51 -14.38
N THR A 74 -12.24 15.12 -14.95
CA THR A 74 -12.37 16.40 -15.66
C THR A 74 -13.07 16.25 -17.02
N VAL A 75 -12.88 15.12 -17.73
CA VAL A 75 -13.58 14.84 -18.99
C VAL A 75 -15.09 14.69 -18.77
N GLN A 76 -15.54 14.12 -17.64
CA GLN A 76 -16.96 14.08 -17.30
C GLN A 76 -17.55 15.49 -17.04
N ILE A 77 -16.79 16.36 -16.37
CA ILE A 77 -17.23 17.74 -16.10
C ILE A 77 -17.26 18.58 -17.40
N LEU A 78 -16.28 18.42 -18.28
CA LEU A 78 -16.26 19.08 -19.59
C LEU A 78 -17.35 18.55 -20.52
N ASN A 79 -17.59 17.24 -20.54
CA ASN A 79 -18.67 16.63 -21.33
C ASN A 79 -20.06 17.09 -20.86
N SER A 80 -20.29 17.18 -19.55
CA SER A 80 -21.55 17.71 -18.99
C SER A 80 -21.79 19.20 -19.26
N ASN A 81 -20.75 20.01 -19.48
CA ASN A 81 -20.92 21.43 -19.88
C ASN A 81 -21.11 21.59 -21.39
N SER A 82 -20.68 20.62 -22.19
CA SER A 82 -20.82 20.62 -23.65
C SER A 82 -22.19 20.10 -24.13
N THR A 83 -22.93 19.39 -23.27
CA THR A 83 -24.32 18.96 -23.51
C THR A 83 -25.36 20.00 -23.08
N LEU A 84 -24.93 21.11 -22.47
CA LEU A 84 -25.78 22.24 -22.06
C LEU A 84 -25.64 23.48 -22.98
N LEU A 85 -24.94 23.35 -24.11
CA LEU A 85 -24.95 24.26 -25.27
C LEU A 85 -25.45 23.50 -26.50
#